data_AF-A0A7K6TR93-F1
#
_entry.id   AF-A0A7K6TR93-F1
#
_cell.length_a   1.000
_cell.length_b   1.000
_cell.length_c   1.000
_cell.angle_alpha   90.00
_cell.angle_beta   90.00
_cell.angle_gamma   90.00
#
_symmetry.space_group_name_H-M   'P 1'
#
loop_
_entity.id
_entity.type
_entity.pdbx_description
1 polymer ?
#
loop_
_entity_poly.entity_id
_entity_poly.type
_entity_poly.pdbx_seq_one_letter_code
_entity_poly.pdbx_strand_id
1 'polypeptide(L)' 'CGERFGQQPSLARHQKHHVGARAFICAECGKAFSLKHNLIIHQRIHTGERPYQCAVCQKSFSLKQNLLTHQRIH' A
#
# COMPACT_ATOMS: atom_id res chain seq x y z
N CYS A 1 0.85 -18.01 -10.38
CA CYS A 1 1.51 -17.92 -11.70
C CYS A 1 1.98 -19.31 -12.06
N GLY A 2 1.43 -19.86 -13.15
CA GLY A 2 1.87 -21.14 -13.68
C GLY A 2 3.17 -20.97 -14.43
N GLU A 3 4.21 -21.65 -13.98
CA GLU A 3 5.45 -21.97 -14.70
C GLU A 3 5.97 -23.26 -14.03
N ARG A 4 6.16 -24.31 -14.82
CA ARG A 4 6.68 -25.62 -14.41
C ARG A 4 8.18 -25.48 -14.11
N PHE A 5 8.62 -25.87 -12.91
CA PHE A 5 10.03 -26.20 -12.68
C PHE A 5 10.16 -27.50 -11.90
N GLY A 6 10.94 -28.42 -12.47
CA GLY A 6 11.27 -29.72 -11.92
C GLY A 6 12.18 -29.63 -10.70
N GLN A 7 12.04 -30.66 -9.86
CA GLN A 7 12.96 -31.14 -8.84
C GLN A 7 13.41 -30.19 -7.70
N GLN A 8 12.93 -30.54 -6.50
CA GLN A 8 13.61 -30.43 -5.18
C GLN A 8 13.81 -29.02 -4.55
N PRO A 9 13.96 -28.96 -3.22
CA PRO A 9 12.99 -28.54 -2.19
C PRO A 9 12.80 -27.01 -2.08
N SER A 10 12.55 -26.34 -3.21
CA SER A 10 12.54 -24.88 -3.30
C SER A 10 11.30 -24.19 -2.68
N LEU A 11 10.28 -24.96 -2.30
CA LEU A 11 9.04 -24.42 -1.74
C LEU A 11 9.23 -23.81 -0.34
N ALA A 12 10.17 -24.33 0.46
CA ALA A 12 10.48 -23.75 1.77
C ALA A 12 11.23 -22.40 1.67
N ARG A 13 11.99 -22.16 0.58
CA ARG A 13 12.65 -20.88 0.34
C ARG A 13 11.72 -19.86 -0.33
N HIS A 14 10.80 -20.31 -1.17
CA HIS A 14 9.75 -19.45 -1.70
C HIS A 14 8.89 -18.88 -0.55
N GLN A 15 8.56 -19.68 0.46
CA GLN A 15 7.84 -19.21 1.64
C GLN A 15 8.70 -18.40 2.62
N LYS A 16 10.01 -18.68 2.75
CA LYS A 16 10.92 -17.81 3.55
C LYS A 16 11.09 -16.41 2.96
N HIS A 17 10.89 -16.23 1.66
CA HIS A 17 10.87 -14.89 1.06
C HIS A 17 9.54 -14.15 1.27
N HIS A 18 8.46 -14.88 1.60
CA HIS A 18 7.15 -14.32 1.96
C HIS A 18 6.98 -14.00 3.45
N VAL A 19 7.83 -14.53 4.34
CA VAL A 19 7.64 -14.45 5.80
C VAL A 19 8.77 -13.70 6.55
N GLY A 20 9.86 -13.28 5.90
CA GLY A 20 11.06 -12.81 6.60
C GLY A 20 11.42 -11.32 6.53
N ALA A 21 10.87 -10.53 5.62
CA ALA A 21 11.37 -9.18 5.36
C ALA A 21 10.44 -8.11 5.94
N ARG A 22 10.44 -7.91 7.26
CA ARG A 22 9.89 -6.72 7.98
C ARG A 22 8.72 -6.04 7.24
N ALA A 23 7.69 -6.79 6.89
CA ALA A 23 6.55 -6.22 6.19
C ALA A 23 5.63 -5.55 7.23
N PHE A 24 5.19 -4.34 6.93
CA PHE A 24 4.20 -3.63 7.73
C PHE A 24 2.82 -4.12 7.31
N ILE A 25 2.20 -4.92 8.17
CA ILE A 25 0.91 -5.57 7.88
C ILE A 25 -0.24 -4.68 8.36
N CYS A 26 -1.25 -4.51 7.51
CA CYS A 26 -2.50 -3.87 7.88
C CYS A 26 -3.33 -4.81 8.75
N ALA A 27 -3.68 -4.38 9.96
CA ALA A 27 -4.49 -5.17 10.89
C ALA A 27 -5.93 -5.40 10.39
N GLU A 28 -6.45 -4.51 9.54
CA GLU A 28 -7.85 -4.56 9.09
C GLU A 28 -8.07 -5.51 7.91
N CYS A 29 -7.09 -5.61 6.99
CA CYS A 29 -7.24 -6.40 5.76
C CYS A 29 -6.09 -7.39 5.50
N GLY A 30 -5.10 -7.47 6.39
CA GLY A 30 -3.96 -8.37 6.28
C GLY A 30 -2.96 -8.03 5.17
N LYS A 31 -3.14 -6.91 4.43
CA LYS A 31 -2.19 -6.51 3.38
C LYS A 31 -0.82 -6.16 3.96
N ALA A 32 0.22 -6.70 3.34
CA ALA A 32 1.61 -6.45 3.69
C ALA A 32 2.21 -5.33 2.82
N PHE A 33 2.91 -4.40 3.46
CA PHE A 33 3.62 -3.31 2.81
C PHE A 33 5.11 -3.37 3.13
N SER A 34 5.96 -3.03 2.15
CA SER A 34 7.42 -2.98 2.35
C SER A 34 7.87 -1.81 3.23
N LEU A 35 7.07 -0.74 3.33
CA LEU A 35 7.40 0.50 4.04
C LEU A 35 6.28 0.92 4.99
N LYS A 36 6.66 1.42 6.19
CA LYS A 36 5.70 1.85 7.21
C LYS A 36 4.80 2.97 6.73
N HIS A 37 5.34 3.94 5.99
CA HIS A 37 4.54 5.07 5.49
C HIS A 37 3.47 4.61 4.49
N ASN A 38 3.74 3.57 3.70
CA ASN A 38 2.76 2.98 2.79
C ASN A 38 1.63 2.28 3.56
N LEU A 39 1.95 1.62 4.68
CA LEU A 39 0.92 1.09 5.57
C LEU A 39 0.05 2.20 6.16
N ILE A 40 0.66 3.28 6.68
CA ILE A 40 -0.09 4.40 7.29
C ILE A 40 -1.00 5.07 6.26
N ILE A 41 -0.49 5.34 5.05
CA ILE A 41 -1.30 5.86 3.93
C ILE A 41 -2.43 4.90 3.60
N HIS A 42 -2.14 3.59 3.56
CA HIS A 42 -3.14 2.58 3.29
C HIS A 42 -4.25 2.57 4.35
N GLN A 43 -3.94 2.72 5.63
CA GLN A 43 -4.95 2.79 6.70
C GLN A 43 -5.96 3.93 6.52
N ARG A 44 -5.60 4.99 5.78
CA ARG A 44 -6.54 6.07 5.43
C ARG A 44 -7.70 5.61 4.57
N ILE A 45 -7.58 4.49 3.84
CA ILE A 45 -8.69 3.97 3.04
C ILE A 45 -9.80 3.39 3.92
N HIS A 46 -9.43 2.84 5.08
CA HIS A 46 -10.39 2.21 5.98
C HIS A 46 -11.02 3.23 6.92
N THR A 47 -10.22 4.17 7.42
CA THR A 47 -10.71 5.27 8.26
C THR A 47 -11.43 6.36 7.47
N GLY A 48 -11.27 6.39 6.14
CA GLY A 48 -11.80 7.45 5.29
C GLY A 48 -11.10 8.80 5.45
N GLU A 49 -9.97 8.85 6.16
CA GLU A 49 -9.25 10.08 6.44
C GLU A 49 -8.72 10.73 5.15
N ARG A 50 -9.07 12.00 4.93
CA ARG A 50 -8.64 12.78 3.77
C ARG A 50 -8.08 14.13 4.22
N PRO A 51 -6.86 14.15 4.77
CA PRO A 51 -6.29 15.35 5.41
C PRO A 51 -5.91 16.44 4.40
N TYR A 52 -5.83 16.13 3.10
CA TYR A 52 -5.39 17.07 2.09
C TYR A 52 -6.60 17.66 1.35
N GLN A 53 -6.98 18.88 1.70
CA GLN A 53 -8.09 19.57 1.08
C GLN A 53 -7.63 20.59 0.03
N CYS A 54 -8.31 20.62 -1.11
CA CYS A 54 -8.10 21.66 -2.11
C CYS A 54 -8.68 22.99 -1.63
N ALA A 55 -7.87 24.04 -1.56
CA ALA A 55 -8.34 25.36 -1.14
C ALA A 55 -9.35 26.00 -2.13
N VAL A 56 -9.30 25.62 -3.41
CA VAL A 56 -10.15 26.22 -4.46
C VAL A 56 -11.55 25.60 -4.47
N CYS A 57 -11.65 24.27 -4.55
CA CYS A 57 -12.94 23.57 -4.66
C CYS A 57 -13.32 22.75 -3.42
N GLN A 58 -12.55 22.83 -2.33
CA GLN A 58 -12.79 22.14 -1.06
C GLN A 58 -12.80 20.61 -1.14
N LYS A 59 -12.37 20.03 -2.27
CA LYS A 59 -12.27 18.58 -2.46
C LYS A 59 -11.11 17.98 -1.65
N SER A 60 -11.38 16.93 -0.89
CA SER A 60 -10.39 16.28 -0.03
C SER A 60 -9.80 15.00 -0.63
N PHE A 61 -8.51 14.77 -0.35
CA PHE A 61 -7.70 13.67 -0.85
C PHE A 61 -6.97 12.97 0.31
N SER A 62 -6.79 11.66 0.19
CA SER A 62 -6.03 10.85 1.15
C SER A 62 -4.51 11.00 0.98
N LEU A 63 -4.06 11.51 -0.17
CA LEU A 63 -2.67 11.64 -0.58
C LEU A 63 -2.34 13.05 -1.08
N LYS A 64 -1.20 13.59 -0.64
CA LYS A 64 -0.69 14.89 -1.08
C LYS A 64 -0.45 14.94 -2.59
N GLN A 65 0.10 13.88 -3.17
CA GLN A 65 0.37 13.81 -4.62
C GLN A 65 -0.90 13.91 -5.46
N ASN A 66 -2.01 13.36 -4.96
CA ASN A 66 -3.32 13.46 -5.61
C ASN A 66 -3.85 14.89 -5.54
N LEU A 67 -3.70 15.56 -4.39
CA LEU A 67 -4.03 16.98 -4.26
C LEU A 67 -3.20 17.84 -5.23
N LEU A 68 -1.88 17.67 -5.27
CA LEU A 68 -1.00 18.44 -6.15
C LEU A 68 -1.34 18.24 -7.63
N THR A 69 -1.65 17.00 -8.03
CA THR A 69 -2.09 16.71 -9.39
C THR A 69 -3.46 17.34 -9.69
N HIS A 70 -4.38 17.29 -8.74
CA HIS A 70 -5.67 17.94 -8.86
C HIS A 70 -5.56 19.47 -8.91
N GLN A 71 -4.63 20.09 -8.20
CA GLN A 71 -4.45 21.54 -8.27
C GLN A 71 -4.04 22.04 -9.66
N ARG A 72 -3.49 21.17 -10.52
CA ARG A 72 -3.13 21.54 -11.91
C ARG A 72 -4.33 21.74 -12.84
N ILE A 73 -5.54 21.30 -12.43
CA ILE A 73 -6.76 21.47 -13.23
C ILE A 73 -7.58 22.70 -12.79
N HIS A 74 -7.10 23.45 -11.82
CA HIS A 74 -7.57 24.79 -11.48
C HIS A 74 -6.68 25.80 -12.19
#